data_AF-L9Y468-F1
#
_entry.id   AF-L9Y468-F1
#
_cell.length_a   1.000
_cell.length_b   1.000
_cell.length_c   1.000
_cell.angle_alpha   90.00
_cell.angle_beta   90.00
_cell.angle_gamma   90.00
#
_symmetry.space_group_name_H-M   'P 1'
#
loop_
_entity.id
_entity.type
_entity.pdbx_description
1 polymer ?
#
loop_
_entity_poly.entity_id
_entity_poly.type
_entity_poly.pdbx_seq_one_letter_code
_entity_poly.pdbx_strand_id
1 'polypeptide(L)'
;MAKADTTPRETVPELTGFQRDLLYTIADAAPAKGTKIKAALEDYYGEEINHGRLYPNLDELVDSGLVWKGERDKRTNEYGLTGAGEALLAQRCEWQAGKLEGVSA
;
A
#
# COMPACT_ATOMS: atom_id res chain seq x y z
N MET A 1 19.95 -12.15 35.31
CA MET A 1 19.40 -10.94 34.68
C MET A 1 19.18 -11.25 33.21
N ALA A 2 17.92 -11.28 32.77
CA ALA A 2 17.52 -11.77 31.46
C ALA A 2 18.15 -10.91 30.35
N LYS A 3 18.70 -11.57 29.33
CA LYS A 3 19.14 -10.89 28.11
C LYS A 3 17.88 -10.38 27.40
N ALA A 4 17.91 -9.13 26.99
CA ALA A 4 16.88 -8.58 26.13
C ALA A 4 16.88 -9.39 24.83
N ASP A 5 15.80 -10.14 24.59
CA ASP A 5 15.48 -10.69 23.28
C ASP A 5 15.39 -9.51 22.31
N THR A 6 16.47 -9.28 21.58
CA THR A 6 16.47 -8.36 20.44
C THR A 6 16.35 -9.22 19.20
N THR A 7 15.19 -9.89 19.06
CA THR A 7 14.78 -10.36 17.75
C THR A 7 14.70 -9.11 16.86
N PRO A 8 15.41 -9.03 15.73
CA PRO A 8 15.21 -7.94 14.79
C PRO A 8 13.72 -7.91 14.46
N ARG A 9 13.01 -6.84 14.85
CA ARG A 9 11.73 -6.55 14.20
C ARG A 9 12.08 -6.43 12.73
N GLU A 10 11.46 -7.24 11.87
CA GLU A 10 11.50 -7.00 10.42
C GLU A 10 11.26 -5.51 10.21
N THR A 11 12.27 -4.84 9.66
CA THR A 11 12.20 -3.40 9.41
C THR A 11 11.10 -3.21 8.39
N VAL A 12 10.02 -2.54 8.79
CA VAL A 12 8.94 -2.14 7.90
C VAL A 12 9.58 -1.40 6.72
N PRO A 13 9.31 -1.80 5.46
CA PRO A 13 9.81 -1.07 4.30
C PRO A 13 9.48 0.42 4.43
N GLU A 14 10.46 1.28 4.21
CA GLU A 14 10.26 2.72 4.19
C GLU A 14 9.47 3.10 2.93
N LEU A 15 8.14 3.05 3.04
CA LEU A 15 7.23 3.41 1.96
C LEU A 15 7.04 4.93 1.90
N THR A 16 7.00 5.48 0.69
CA THR A 16 6.58 6.87 0.46
C THR A 16 5.11 7.05 0.85
N GLY A 17 4.68 8.30 1.06
CA GLY A 17 3.26 8.60 1.29
C GLY A 17 2.36 8.05 0.18
N PHE A 18 2.78 8.25 -1.07
CA PHE A 18 2.05 7.79 -2.24
C PHE A 18 1.96 6.26 -2.33
N GLN A 19 3.03 5.54 -1.99
CA GLN A 19 3.00 4.06 -1.92
C GLN A 19 2.05 3.56 -0.83
N ARG A 20 1.98 4.22 0.32
CA ARG A 20 1.00 3.87 1.36
C ARG A 20 -0.44 4.13 0.89
N ASP A 21 -0.67 5.27 0.24
CA ASP A 21 -1.99 5.62 -0.29
C ASP A 21 -2.42 4.64 -1.39
N LEU A 22 -1.47 4.14 -2.20
CA LEU A 22 -1.70 3.03 -3.12
C LEU A 22 -2.13 1.75 -2.39
N LEU A 23 -1.43 1.35 -1.32
CA LEU A 23 -1.81 0.16 -0.55
C LEU A 23 -3.22 0.29 0.05
N TYR A 24 -3.56 1.45 0.62
CA TYR A 24 -4.92 1.72 1.14
C TYR A 24 -5.97 1.66 0.03
N THR A 25 -5.69 2.27 -1.12
CA THR A 25 -6.61 2.27 -2.26
C THR A 25 -6.82 0.86 -2.81
N ILE A 26 -5.75 0.05 -2.87
CA ILE A 26 -5.83 -1.34 -3.29
C ILE A 26 -6.64 -2.14 -2.26
N ALA A 27 -6.45 -1.92 -0.95
CA ALA A 27 -7.21 -2.60 0.10
C ALA A 27 -8.74 -2.39 -0.06
N ASP A 28 -9.17 -1.18 -0.41
CA ASP A 28 -10.58 -0.85 -0.63
C ASP A 28 -11.13 -1.40 -1.97
N ALA A 29 -10.30 -1.42 -3.01
CA ALA A 29 -10.74 -1.74 -4.36
C ALA A 29 -10.51 -3.20 -4.80
N ALA A 30 -9.75 -4.01 -4.05
CA ALA A 30 -9.13 -5.25 -4.54
C ALA A 30 -10.09 -6.45 -4.80
N PRO A 31 -9.77 -7.28 -5.81
CA PRO A 31 -8.77 -7.04 -6.86
C PRO A 31 -9.25 -5.95 -7.84
N ALA A 32 -8.38 -4.99 -8.16
CA ALA A 32 -8.72 -3.84 -9.01
C ALA A 32 -7.77 -3.64 -10.18
N LYS A 33 -8.32 -3.14 -11.29
CA LYS A 33 -7.54 -2.66 -12.44
C LYS A 33 -6.74 -1.42 -12.06
N GLY A 34 -5.54 -1.27 -12.63
CA GLY A 34 -4.72 -0.07 -12.46
C GLY A 34 -5.46 1.24 -12.77
N THR A 35 -6.37 1.25 -13.75
CA THR A 35 -7.20 2.42 -14.07
C THR A 35 -8.23 2.77 -12.99
N LYS A 36 -8.76 1.77 -12.27
CA LYS A 36 -9.68 2.01 -11.14
C LYS A 36 -8.92 2.57 -9.95
N ILE A 37 -7.72 2.04 -9.68
CA ILE A 37 -6.82 2.55 -8.64
C ILE A 37 -6.42 4.00 -8.94
N LYS A 38 -6.07 4.29 -10.20
CA LYS A 38 -5.78 5.66 -10.66
C LYS A 38 -6.94 6.60 -10.36
N ALA A 39 -8.15 6.27 -10.82
CA ALA A 39 -9.33 7.11 -10.64
C ALA A 39 -9.65 7.40 -9.18
N ALA A 40 -9.53 6.39 -8.30
CA ALA A 40 -9.76 6.56 -6.86
C ALA A 40 -8.74 7.51 -6.22
N LEU A 41 -7.46 7.40 -6.58
CA LEU A 41 -6.43 8.31 -6.07
C LEU A 41 -6.57 9.73 -6.66
N GLU A 42 -6.97 9.86 -7.92
CA GLU A 42 -7.23 11.19 -8.53
C GLU A 42 -8.39 11.90 -7.85
N ASP A 43 -9.45 11.16 -7.51
CA ASP A 43 -10.58 11.67 -6.73
C ASP A 43 -10.11 12.11 -5.33
N TYR A 44 -9.28 11.30 -4.67
CA TYR A 44 -8.74 11.61 -3.34
C TYR A 44 -7.82 12.85 -3.33
N TYR A 45 -6.89 12.97 -4.27
CA TYR A 45 -5.97 14.12 -4.33
C TYR A 45 -6.59 15.35 -5.00
N GLY A 46 -7.71 15.20 -5.71
CA GLY A 46 -8.34 16.28 -6.48
C GLY A 46 -7.49 16.74 -7.68
N GLU A 47 -6.57 15.91 -8.16
CA GLU A 47 -5.68 16.22 -9.28
C GLU A 47 -5.42 14.99 -10.16
N GLU A 48 -4.97 15.22 -11.40
CA GLU A 48 -4.58 14.15 -12.30
C GLU A 48 -3.27 13.50 -11.86
N ILE A 49 -3.25 12.17 -11.78
CA ILE A 49 -2.06 11.38 -11.46
C ILE A 49 -1.42 10.92 -12.74
N ASN A 50 -0.17 11.32 -12.94
CA ASN A 50 0.60 10.87 -14.09
C ASN A 50 0.83 9.34 -14.04
N HIS A 51 0.67 8.68 -15.20
CA HIS A 51 1.01 7.28 -15.41
C HIS A 51 2.44 6.95 -14.95
N GLY A 52 3.40 7.84 -15.24
CA GLY A 52 4.81 7.69 -14.83
C GLY A 52 5.05 7.84 -13.32
N ARG A 53 4.04 8.25 -12.54
CA ARG A 53 4.05 8.21 -11.07
C ARG A 53 3.38 6.94 -10.58
N LEU A 54 2.22 6.60 -11.13
CA LEU A 54 1.41 5.47 -10.67
C LEU A 54 2.10 4.11 -10.87
N TYR A 55 2.46 3.79 -12.11
CA TYR A 55 2.89 2.43 -12.46
C TYR A 55 4.26 2.06 -11.92
N PRO A 56 5.28 2.95 -11.92
CA PRO A 56 6.53 2.63 -11.25
C PRO A 56 6.35 2.33 -9.75
N ASN A 57 5.47 3.06 -9.05
CA ASN A 57 5.18 2.77 -7.65
C ASN A 57 4.41 1.44 -7.47
N LEU A 58 3.51 1.09 -8.40
CA LEU A 58 2.86 -0.23 -8.38
C LEU A 58 3.87 -1.35 -8.62
N ASP A 59 4.79 -1.18 -9.56
CA ASP A 59 5.81 -2.20 -9.85
C ASP A 59 6.79 -2.34 -8.67
N GLU A 60 7.21 -1.25 -8.01
CA GLU A 60 8.00 -1.31 -6.76
C GLU A 60 7.26 -2.05 -5.62
N LEU A 61 5.95 -1.83 -5.48
CA LEU A 61 5.13 -2.54 -4.49
C LEU A 61 4.97 -4.03 -4.83
N VAL A 62 5.02 -4.38 -6.11
CA VAL A 62 5.02 -5.78 -6.57
C VAL A 62 6.37 -6.43 -6.32
N ASP A 63 7.46 -5.75 -6.65
CA ASP A 63 8.83 -6.24 -6.46
C ASP A 63 9.17 -6.43 -4.97
N SER A 64 8.60 -5.59 -4.10
CA SER A 64 8.69 -5.74 -2.64
C SER A 64 7.75 -6.80 -2.06
N GLY A 65 6.92 -7.43 -2.89
CA GLY A 65 6.01 -8.50 -2.48
C GLY A 65 4.81 -8.05 -1.65
N LEU A 66 4.52 -6.75 -1.59
CA LEU A 66 3.38 -6.19 -0.86
C LEU A 66 2.08 -6.22 -1.69
N VAL A 67 2.24 -6.15 -3.01
CA VAL A 67 1.15 -6.23 -3.99
C VAL A 67 1.42 -7.40 -4.93
N TRP A 68 0.39 -8.16 -5.29
CA TRP A 68 0.48 -9.08 -6.41
C TRP A 68 -0.12 -8.44 -7.67
N LYS A 69 0.41 -8.82 -8.82
CA LYS A 69 -0.03 -8.37 -10.14
C LYS A 69 -0.52 -9.57 -10.93
N GLY A 70 -1.79 -9.56 -11.32
CA GLY A 70 -2.41 -10.57 -12.18
C GLY A 70 -2.63 -10.02 -13.58
N GLU A 71 -2.42 -10.84 -14.60
CA GLU A 71 -2.79 -10.50 -15.97
C GLU A 71 -4.25 -10.93 -16.21
N ARG A 72 -5.16 -9.98 -16.42
CA ARG A 72 -6.55 -10.27 -16.80
C ARG A 72 -6.66 -10.50 -18.31
N ASP A 73 -5.92 -9.71 -19.07
CA ASP A 73 -5.74 -9.83 -20.51
C ASP A 73 -4.40 -9.16 -20.92
N LYS A 74 -4.03 -9.29 -22.20
CA LYS A 74 -2.77 -8.75 -22.76
C LYS A 74 -2.52 -7.26 -22.52
N ARG A 75 -3.51 -6.49 -22.08
CA ARG A 75 -3.45 -5.03 -21.88
C ARG A 75 -3.89 -4.58 -20.49
N THR A 76 -4.51 -5.45 -19.70
CA THR A 76 -5.12 -5.09 -18.41
C THR A 76 -4.53 -5.93 -17.29
N ASN A 77 -3.79 -5.26 -16.40
CA ASN A 77 -3.35 -5.84 -15.13
C ASN A 77 -4.37 -5.57 -14.03
N GLU A 78 -4.50 -6.54 -13.13
CA GLU A 78 -5.19 -6.42 -11.86
C GLU A 78 -4.18 -6.47 -10.72
N TYR A 79 -4.46 -5.72 -9.66
CA TYR A 79 -3.61 -5.59 -8.49
C TYR A 79 -4.43 -5.92 -7.25
N GLY A 80 -3.79 -6.60 -6.30
CA GLY A 80 -4.33 -6.88 -4.97
C GLY A 80 -3.22 -6.95 -3.94
N LEU A 81 -3.58 -6.82 -2.65
CA LEU A 81 -2.61 -6.99 -1.58
C LEU A 81 -2.20 -8.45 -1.46
N THR A 82 -0.93 -8.68 -1.12
CA THR A 82 -0.49 -9.96 -0.58
C THR A 82 -0.76 -10.00 0.93
N GLY A 83 -0.61 -11.17 1.55
CA GLY A 83 -0.66 -11.27 3.02
C GLY A 83 0.39 -10.40 3.72
N ALA A 84 1.55 -10.16 3.08
CA ALA A 84 2.56 -9.23 3.60
C ALA A 84 2.10 -7.77 3.52
N GLY A 85 1.43 -7.39 2.42
CA GLY A 85 0.82 -6.07 2.27
C GLY A 85 -0.28 -5.82 3.30
N GLU A 86 -1.15 -6.80 3.54
CA GLU A 86 -2.20 -6.72 4.57
C GLU A 86 -1.61 -6.58 5.99
N ALA A 87 -0.59 -7.40 6.32
CA ALA A 87 0.08 -7.32 7.62
C ALA A 87 0.77 -5.97 7.85
N LEU A 88 1.41 -5.41 6.81
CA LEU A 88 2.02 -4.09 6.87
C LEU A 88 0.98 -2.99 7.13
N LEU A 89 -0.17 -3.03 6.44
CA LEU A 89 -1.25 -2.08 6.68
C LEU A 89 -1.84 -2.22 8.08
N ALA A 90 -2.04 -3.44 8.57
CA ALA A 90 -2.53 -3.66 9.93
C ALA A 90 -1.58 -3.04 10.98
N GLN A 91 -0.28 -3.31 10.87
CA GLN A 91 0.74 -2.71 11.74
C GLN A 91 0.75 -1.17 11.64
N ARG A 92 0.55 -0.63 10.44
CA ARG A 92 0.46 0.82 10.22
C ARG A 92 -0.77 1.42 10.92
N CYS A 93 -1.93 0.78 10.82
CA CYS A 93 -3.16 1.22 11.47
C CYS A 93 -3.02 1.20 12.99
N GLU A 94 -2.43 0.14 13.56
CA GLU A 94 -2.13 0.07 15.00
C GLU A 94 -1.22 1.22 15.44
N TRP A 95 -0.16 1.48 14.67
CA TRP A 95 0.74 2.60 14.95
C TRP A 95 0.02 3.96 14.87
N GLN A 96 -0.83 4.17 13.86
CA GLN A 96 -1.61 5.41 13.72
C GLN A 96 -2.60 5.59 14.86
N ALA A 97 -3.33 4.54 15.24
CA ALA A 97 -4.31 4.60 16.32
C ALA A 97 -3.67 5.09 17.63
N GLY A 98 -2.49 4.57 17.99
CA GLY A 98 -1.75 5.03 19.17
C GLY A 98 -1.15 6.45 19.07
N LYS A 99 -1.23 7.11 17.91
CA LYS A 99 -0.82 8.52 17.72
C LYS A 99 -1.99 9.48 17.59
N LEU A 100 -3.15 8.98 17.18
CA LEU A 100 -4.34 9.77 16.90
C LEU A 100 -5.30 9.86 18.09
N GLU A 101 -4.99 9.29 19.26
CA GLU A 101 -5.84 9.32 20.46
C GLU A 101 -6.30 10.72 20.91
N GLY A 102 -5.65 11.80 20.44
CA GLY A 102 -6.04 13.19 20.69
C GLY A 102 -6.35 14.02 19.45
N VAL A 103 -6.39 13.39 18.26
CA VAL A 103 -6.64 14.09 16.99
C VAL A 103 -8.11 13.89 16.61
N SER A 104 -8.89 14.98 16.68
CA SER A 104 -10.28 14.96 16.20
C SER A 104 -10.29 15.03 14.67
N ALA A 105 -11.06 14.13 14.05
CA ALA A 105 -11.29 14.09 12.61
C ALA A 105 -12.22 15.22 12.13
#